data_AF-A0A6M3IT32-F1
#
_entry.id   AF-A0A6M3IT32-F1
#
_cell.length_a   1.000
_cell.length_b   1.000
_cell.length_c   1.000
_cell.angle_alpha   90.00
_cell.angle_beta   90.00
_cell.angle_gamma   90.00
#
_symmetry.space_group_name_H-M   'P 1'
#
loop_
_entity.id
_entity.type
_entity.pdbx_description
1 polymer ?
#
loop_
_entity_poly.entity_id
_entity_poly.type
_entity_poly.pdbx_seq_one_letter_code
_entity_poly.pdbx_strand_id
1 'polypeptide(L)'
;MTENNNERWAVVELMGHAQTAGIIRTSDLGGLLRVDVPIDDGFRTEYYGEGAVYAIRIVSEEIARAHVLPDREISSFNAPIVPRAQYEEALRKSRDRISDLANQVHVLQNRLTQVNSLPAPPEEEGPFDDEPY
;
A
#
# COMPACT_ATOMS: atom_id res chain seq x y z
N MET A 1 -32.77 -39.69 7.04
CA MET A 1 -31.52 -38.95 6.81
C MET A 1 -31.42 -37.93 7.92
N THR A 2 -30.65 -38.21 8.97
CA THR A 2 -30.52 -37.33 10.13
C THR A 2 -29.63 -36.15 9.77
N GLU A 3 -30.27 -35.02 9.53
CA GLU A 3 -29.67 -33.70 9.43
C GLU A 3 -29.02 -33.40 10.80
N ASN A 4 -27.70 -33.55 10.89
CA ASN A 4 -26.95 -33.29 12.12
C ASN A 4 -26.90 -31.77 12.35
N ASN A 5 -27.98 -31.24 12.91
CA ASN A 5 -28.13 -29.90 13.42
C ASN A 5 -27.31 -29.71 14.71
N ASN A 6 -25.98 -29.78 14.58
CA ASN A 6 -25.00 -29.56 15.66
C ASN A 6 -24.29 -28.22 15.46
N GLU A 7 -25.05 -27.17 15.13
CA GLU A 7 -24.53 -25.81 15.10
C GLU A 7 -24.19 -25.41 16.54
N ARG A 8 -22.89 -25.35 16.86
CA ARG A 8 -22.42 -24.94 18.17
C ARG A 8 -21.88 -23.53 18.08
N TRP A 9 -22.49 -22.63 18.83
CA TRP A 9 -21.97 -21.29 19.02
C TRP A 9 -20.82 -21.33 20.01
N ALA A 10 -19.72 -20.66 19.67
CA ALA A 10 -18.56 -20.60 20.52
C ALA A 10 -17.81 -19.30 20.38
N VAL A 11 -17.06 -19.01 21.43
CA VAL A 11 -16.04 -17.99 21.48
C VAL A 11 -14.69 -18.69 21.44
N VAL A 12 -13.87 -18.36 20.46
CA VAL A 12 -12.57 -18.97 20.20
C VAL A 12 -11.47 -17.96 20.48
N GLU A 13 -10.54 -18.33 21.35
CA GLU A 13 -9.33 -17.57 21.62
C GLU A 13 -8.19 -18.08 20.73
N LEU A 14 -7.50 -17.15 20.09
CA LEU A 14 -6.46 -17.41 19.11
C LEU A 14 -5.14 -16.89 19.65
N MET A 15 -4.20 -17.81 19.87
CA MET A 15 -2.85 -17.53 20.38
C MET A 15 -2.80 -16.62 21.62
N GLY A 16 -3.88 -16.57 22.42
CA GLY A 16 -3.97 -15.73 23.63
C GLY A 16 -4.02 -14.21 23.41
N HIS A 17 -4.09 -13.75 22.16
CA HIS A 17 -4.06 -12.31 21.83
C HIS A 17 -5.24 -11.83 21.02
N ALA A 18 -5.86 -12.74 20.27
CA ALA A 18 -7.02 -12.42 19.46
C ALA A 18 -8.19 -13.33 19.85
N GLN A 19 -9.39 -12.85 19.59
CA GLN A 19 -10.62 -13.57 19.86
C GLN A 19 -11.50 -13.54 18.61
N THR A 20 -12.30 -14.58 18.40
CA THR A 20 -13.34 -14.60 17.39
C THR A 20 -14.55 -15.35 17.97
N ALA A 21 -15.74 -15.11 17.43
CA ALA A 21 -16.96 -15.72 17.92
C ALA A 21 -17.89 -16.04 16.76
N GLY A 22 -18.56 -17.18 16.82
CA GLY A 22 -19.40 -17.64 15.73
C GLY A 22 -19.80 -19.10 15.85
N ILE A 23 -20.36 -19.63 14.77
CA ILE A 23 -20.73 -21.04 14.67
C ILE A 23 -19.49 -21.84 14.33
N ILE A 24 -19.14 -22.81 15.16
CA ILE A 24 -17.95 -23.64 14.96
C ILE A 24 -18.27 -24.98 14.33
N ARG A 25 -17.45 -25.42 13.38
CA ARG A 25 -17.54 -26.72 12.72
C ARG A 25 -16.14 -27.28 12.44
N THR A 26 -16.03 -28.61 12.46
CA THR A 26 -14.82 -29.28 11.96
C THR A 26 -14.80 -29.14 10.43
N SER A 27 -13.69 -28.66 9.87
CA SER A 27 -13.53 -28.52 8.42
C SER A 27 -13.01 -29.80 7.77
N ASP A 28 -13.50 -30.09 6.57
CA ASP A 28 -12.95 -31.14 5.70
C ASP A 28 -11.59 -30.73 5.08
N LEU A 29 -11.21 -29.45 5.16
CA LEU A 29 -9.95 -28.90 4.63
C LEU A 29 -8.75 -29.18 5.56
N GLY A 30 -8.52 -30.44 5.90
CA GLY A 30 -7.31 -30.86 6.63
C GLY A 30 -7.35 -30.60 8.14
N GLY A 31 -8.52 -30.72 8.77
CA GLY A 31 -8.64 -30.66 10.24
C GLY A 31 -8.63 -29.25 10.83
N LEU A 32 -8.80 -28.22 10.01
CA LEU A 32 -8.93 -26.84 10.47
C LEU A 32 -10.26 -26.65 11.23
N LEU A 33 -10.24 -25.80 12.25
CA LEU A 33 -11.45 -25.30 12.88
C LEU A 33 -12.07 -24.23 11.99
N ARG A 34 -13.28 -24.49 11.50
CA ARG A 34 -14.09 -23.49 10.79
C ARG A 34 -14.89 -22.69 11.81
N VAL A 35 -14.84 -21.37 11.70
CA VAL A 35 -15.65 -20.43 12.49
C VAL A 35 -16.43 -19.55 11.52
N ASP A 36 -17.75 -19.67 11.53
CA ASP A 36 -18.64 -18.78 10.78
C ASP A 36 -19.02 -17.60 11.69
N VAL A 37 -18.32 -16.48 11.50
CA VAL A 37 -18.48 -15.24 12.28
C VAL A 37 -19.67 -14.47 11.73
N PRO A 38 -20.71 -14.17 12.53
CA PRO A 38 -21.84 -13.39 12.05
C PRO A 38 -21.43 -11.95 11.79
N ILE A 39 -21.83 -11.41 10.64
CA ILE A 39 -21.66 -10.01 10.24
C ILE A 39 -23.05 -9.42 9.94
N ASP A 40 -23.12 -8.11 9.70
CA ASP A 40 -24.41 -7.40 9.52
C ASP A 40 -25.33 -8.07 8.48
N ASP A 41 -24.77 -8.59 7.38
CA ASP A 41 -25.52 -9.28 6.33
C ASP A 41 -24.90 -10.64 5.99
N GLY A 42 -24.92 -11.55 6.96
CA GLY A 42 -24.57 -12.96 6.78
C GLY A 42 -23.45 -13.46 7.68
N PHE A 43 -22.56 -14.28 7.14
CA PHE A 43 -21.46 -14.89 7.87
C PHE A 43 -20.14 -14.75 7.11
N ARG A 44 -19.08 -14.35 7.81
CA ARG A 44 -17.70 -14.46 7.35
C ARG A 44 -17.11 -15.76 7.86
N THR A 45 -16.76 -16.66 6.95
CA THR A 45 -16.12 -17.93 7.31
C THR A 45 -14.62 -17.75 7.46
N GLU A 46 -14.10 -18.13 8.62
CA GLU A 46 -12.67 -18.13 8.95
C GLU A 46 -12.22 -19.57 9.26
N TYR A 47 -10.98 -19.91 8.91
CA TYR A 47 -10.38 -21.21 9.20
C TYR A 47 -9.12 -21.03 10.04
N TYR A 48 -9.02 -21.83 11.10
CA TYR A 48 -7.91 -21.79 12.03
C TYR A 48 -7.26 -23.17 12.15
N GLY A 49 -5.92 -23.19 12.14
CA GLY A 49 -5.18 -24.40 12.47
C GLY A 49 -5.32 -24.74 13.95
N GLU A 50 -5.26 -26.03 14.29
CA GLU A 50 -5.36 -26.52 15.66
C GLU A 50 -4.36 -25.82 16.60
N GLY A 51 -3.10 -25.65 16.17
CA GLY A 51 -2.08 -24.96 16.96
C GLY A 51 -2.29 -23.45 17.13
N ALA A 52 -3.21 -22.83 16.38
CA ALA A 52 -3.56 -21.43 16.55
C ALA A 52 -4.66 -21.22 17.61
N VAL A 53 -5.41 -22.27 17.94
CA VAL A 53 -6.52 -22.22 18.88
C VAL A 53 -6.00 -22.42 20.30
N TYR A 54 -6.14 -21.41 21.14
CA TYR A 54 -5.77 -21.47 22.54
C TYR A 54 -6.89 -22.08 23.39
N ALA A 55 -8.13 -21.62 23.18
CA ALA A 55 -9.29 -22.12 23.91
C ALA A 55 -10.58 -21.97 23.08
N ILE A 56 -11.53 -22.87 23.30
CA ILE A 56 -12.88 -22.81 22.75
C ILE A 56 -13.87 -22.82 23.91
N ARG A 57 -14.72 -21.79 23.99
CA ARG A 57 -15.81 -21.71 24.97
C ARG A 57 -17.14 -21.81 24.25
N ILE A 58 -17.85 -22.93 24.45
CA ILE A 58 -19.21 -23.12 23.91
C ILE A 58 -20.15 -22.20 24.69
N VAL A 59 -20.87 -21.35 23.97
CA VAL A 59 -21.76 -20.33 24.55
C VAL A 59 -23.08 -20.28 23.78
N SER A 60 -24.04 -19.51 24.26
CA SER A 60 -25.26 -19.25 23.50
C SER A 60 -25.00 -18.29 22.34
N GLU A 61 -25.93 -18.25 21.39
CA GLU A 61 -25.86 -17.35 20.23
C GLU A 61 -25.76 -15.88 20.65
N GLU A 62 -26.53 -15.48 21.66
CA GLU A 62 -26.56 -14.10 22.14
C GLU A 62 -25.19 -13.67 22.68
N ILE A 63 -24.53 -14.56 23.44
CA ILE A 63 -23.20 -14.31 23.98
C ILE A 63 -22.16 -14.27 22.86
N ALA A 64 -22.25 -15.20 21.90
CA ALA A 64 -21.32 -15.24 20.78
C ALA A 64 -21.40 -13.96 19.94
N ARG A 65 -22.61 -13.52 19.58
CA ARG A 65 -22.82 -12.27 18.81
C ARG A 65 -22.31 -11.04 19.55
N ALA A 66 -22.42 -10.99 20.87
CA ALA A 66 -21.87 -9.90 21.67
C ALA A 66 -20.33 -9.84 21.69
N HIS A 67 -19.64 -10.97 21.43
CA HIS A 67 -18.18 -11.08 21.42
C HIS A 67 -17.59 -11.05 20.00
N VAL A 68 -18.41 -10.82 18.98
CA VAL A 68 -17.94 -10.71 17.61
C VAL A 68 -17.14 -9.43 17.46
N LEU A 69 -15.92 -9.58 16.95
CA LEU A 69 -15.14 -8.44 16.47
C LEU A 69 -15.54 -8.19 15.01
N PRO A 70 -16.23 -7.06 14.72
CA PRO A 70 -16.81 -6.81 13.40
C PRO A 70 -15.74 -6.77 12.30
N ASP A 71 -14.54 -6.28 12.63
CA ASP A 71 -13.51 -6.04 11.64
C ASP A 71 -12.17 -6.67 12.05
N ARG A 72 -11.67 -7.54 11.17
CA ARG A 72 -10.24 -7.80 11.07
C ARG A 72 -9.84 -7.12 9.79
N GLU A 73 -9.02 -6.08 9.92
CA GLU A 73 -8.55 -5.26 8.81
C GLU A 73 -7.70 -6.15 7.88
N ILE A 74 -8.37 -6.83 6.93
CA ILE A 74 -7.70 -7.51 5.84
C ILE A 74 -7.36 -6.40 4.86
N SER A 75 -6.14 -5.89 4.95
CA SER A 75 -5.61 -4.96 3.96
C SER A 75 -5.73 -5.60 2.58
N SER A 76 -6.69 -5.13 1.78
CA SER A 76 -6.83 -5.57 0.41
C SER A 76 -5.56 -5.13 -0.31
N PHE A 77 -4.64 -6.07 -0.56
CA PHE A 77 -3.46 -5.77 -1.37
C PHE A 77 -3.91 -5.65 -2.83
N ASN A 78 -4.44 -4.48 -3.17
CA ASN A 78 -4.94 -4.17 -4.49
C ASN A 78 -3.85 -3.40 -5.25
N ALA A 79 -2.69 -4.04 -5.44
CA ALA A 79 -1.69 -3.48 -6.33
C ALA A 79 -2.25 -3.55 -7.76
N PRO A 80 -2.34 -2.41 -8.48
CA PRO A 80 -2.78 -2.45 -9.87
C PRO A 80 -1.81 -3.34 -10.65
N ILE A 81 -2.35 -4.37 -11.30
CA ILE A 81 -1.56 -5.19 -12.22
C ILE A 81 -1.24 -4.31 -13.42
N VAL A 82 -0.07 -3.65 -13.41
CA VAL A 82 0.40 -2.87 -14.56
C VAL A 82 0.93 -3.86 -15.60
N PRO A 83 0.29 -3.99 -16.79
CA PRO A 83 0.80 -4.84 -17.84
C PRO A 83 2.18 -4.39 -18.28
N ARG A 84 3.07 -5.34 -18.60
CA ARG A 84 4.45 -5.09 -19.00
C ARG A 84 4.58 -4.02 -20.10
N ALA A 85 3.68 -4.03 -21.08
CA ALA A 85 3.68 -3.05 -22.17
C ALA A 85 3.48 -1.61 -21.67
N GLN A 86 2.58 -1.39 -20.69
CA GLN A 86 2.34 -0.06 -20.12
C GLN A 86 3.55 0.43 -19.31
N TYR A 87 4.20 -0.48 -18.58
CA TYR A 87 5.43 -0.19 -17.85
C TYR A 87 6.56 0.20 -18.81
N GLU A 88 6.75 -0.55 -19.90
CA GLU A 88 7.77 -0.28 -20.92
C GLU A 88 7.52 1.06 -21.63
N GLU A 89 6.27 1.41 -21.94
CA GLU A 89 5.93 2.71 -22.52
C GLU A 89 6.20 3.87 -21.56
N ALA A 90 5.85 3.71 -20.27
CA ALA A 90 6.13 4.71 -19.24
C ALA A 90 7.64 4.93 -19.06
N LEU A 91 8.43 3.84 -19.09
CA LEU A 91 9.90 3.93 -19.05
C LEU A 91 10.46 4.64 -20.28
N ARG A 92 9.95 4.35 -21.47
CA ARG A 92 10.37 5.03 -22.70
C ARG A 92 10.12 6.53 -22.61
N LYS A 93 8.89 6.95 -22.28
CA LYS A 93 8.53 8.37 -22.10
C LYS A 93 9.42 9.07 -21.07
N SER A 94 9.79 8.37 -19.99
CA SER A 94 10.66 8.93 -18.95
C SER A 94 12.10 9.12 -19.45
N ARG A 95 12.64 8.14 -20.20
CA ARG A 95 13.97 8.25 -20.82
C ARG A 95 14.04 9.38 -21.82
N ASP A 96 13.01 9.54 -22.66
CA ASP A 96 12.94 10.61 -23.65
C ASP A 96 12.99 11.99 -22.97
N ARG A 97 12.19 12.20 -21.92
CA ARG A 97 12.21 13.45 -21.14
C ARG A 97 13.56 13.74 -20.48
N ILE A 98 14.23 12.72 -19.94
CA ILE A 98 15.55 12.89 -19.31
C ILE A 98 16.57 13.31 -20.37
N SER A 99 16.52 12.71 -21.56
CA SER A 99 17.38 13.09 -22.69
C SER A 99 17.15 14.54 -23.11
N ASP A 100 15.89 14.94 -23.28
CA ASP A 100 15.52 16.31 -23.65
C ASP A 100 15.99 17.32 -22.62
N LEU A 101 15.81 17.02 -21.33
CA LEU A 101 16.26 17.87 -20.24
C LEU A 101 17.79 18.00 -20.22
N ALA A 102 18.52 16.90 -20.43
CA ALA A 102 19.98 16.91 -20.51
C ALA A 102 20.48 17.80 -21.67
N ASN A 103 19.82 17.73 -22.83
CA ASN A 103 20.13 18.58 -23.98
C ASN A 103 19.90 20.06 -23.67
N GLN A 104 18.78 20.40 -23.02
CA GLN A 104 18.49 21.78 -22.61
C GLN A 104 19.53 22.31 -21.63
N VAL A 105 19.89 21.52 -20.61
CA VAL A 105 20.93 21.86 -19.64
C VAL A 105 22.26 22.13 -20.36
N HIS A 106 22.65 21.28 -21.30
CA HIS A 106 23.88 21.46 -22.08
C HIS A 106 23.86 22.76 -22.89
N VAL A 107 22.76 23.06 -23.59
CA VAL A 107 22.60 24.30 -24.37
C VAL A 107 22.69 25.53 -23.47
N LEU A 108 22.03 25.51 -22.30
CA LEU A 108 22.06 26.61 -21.34
C LEU A 108 23.46 26.83 -20.77
N GLN A 109 24.18 25.76 -20.43
CA GLN A 109 25.57 25.83 -19.98
C GLN A 109 26.48 26.46 -21.03
N ASN A 110 26.36 26.05 -22.29
CA ASN A 110 27.16 26.63 -23.37
C ASN A 110 26.89 28.14 -23.55
N ARG A 111 25.62 28.55 -23.46
CA ARG A 111 25.24 29.97 -23.56
C ARG A 111 25.80 30.80 -22.40
N LEU A 112 25.73 30.29 -21.17
CA LEU A 112 26.29 30.97 -20.00
C LEU A 112 27.81 31.17 -20.14
N THR A 113 28.52 30.13 -20.57
CA THR A 113 29.98 30.20 -20.80
C THR A 113 30.33 31.21 -21.90
N GLN A 114 29.57 31.26 -23.00
CA GLN A 114 29.79 32.24 -24.08
C GLN A 114 29.58 33.69 -23.62
N VAL A 115 28.51 33.97 -22.88
CA VAL A 115 28.21 35.31 -22.36
C VAL A 115 29.30 35.78 -21.39
N ASN A 116 29.81 34.87 -20.54
CA ASN A 116 30.86 35.18 -19.57
C ASN A 116 32.26 35.30 -20.20
N SER A 117 32.44 34.92 -21.47
CA SER A 117 33.71 35.05 -22.21
C SER A 117 33.83 36.33 -23.04
N LEU A 118 32.88 37.28 -22.92
CA LEU A 118 33.03 38.59 -23.55
C LEU A 118 34.15 39.37 -22.81
N PRO A 119 35.15 39.92 -23.54
CA PRO A 119 36.17 40.75 -22.90
C PRO A 119 35.50 41.94 -22.20
N ALA A 120 36.05 42.35 -21.06
CA ALA A 120 35.60 43.57 -20.39
C ALA A 120 35.55 44.70 -21.42
N PRO A 121 34.49 45.54 -21.42
CA PRO A 121 34.43 46.67 -22.34
C PRO A 121 35.72 47.48 -22.20
N PRO A 122 36.33 47.94 -23.29
CA PRO A 122 37.51 48.78 -23.19
C PRO A 122 37.17 49.97 -22.28
N GLU A 123 38.04 50.24 -21.31
CA GLU A 123 37.92 51.44 -20.48
C GLU A 123 37.93 52.63 -21.45
N GLU A 124 36.78 53.28 -21.65
CA GLU A 124 36.72 54.53 -22.38
C GLU A 124 37.51 55.55 -21.57
N GLU A 125 38.73 55.87 -22.02
CA GLU A 125 39.42 57.09 -21.60
C GLU A 125 38.50 58.26 -21.93
N GLY A 126 37.86 58.80 -20.89
CA GLY A 126 36.94 59.93 -21.00
C GLY A 126 37.65 61.14 -21.62
N PRO A 127 36.97 61.91 -22.48
CA PRO A 127 37.59 63.02 -23.17
C PRO A 127 37.59 64.26 -22.26
N PHE A 128 38.76 64.90 -22.14
CA PHE A 128 39.01 66.24 -21.58
C PHE A 128 38.71 66.43 -20.08
N ASP A 129 39.76 66.58 -19.28
CA ASP A 129 39.74 67.55 -18.18
C ASP A 129 40.77 68.64 -18.50
N ASP A 130 40.25 69.86 -18.55
CA ASP A 130 40.92 71.11 -18.90
C ASP A 130 42.13 71.42 -17.99
N GLU A 131 43.14 72.06 -18.59
CA GLU A 131 44.19 72.76 -17.83
C GLU A 131 43.59 73.86 -16.94
N PRO A 132 44.19 74.09 -15.76
CA PRO A 132 44.35 75.48 -15.32
C PRO A 132 45.76 75.79 -14.78
N TYR A 133 46.36 76.80 -15.46
CA TYR A 133 47.42 77.76 -15.09
C TYR A 133 48.88 77.31 -14.97
#